data_AF-A0A834G628-F1
#
_entry.id   AF-A0A834G628-F1
#
_cell.length_a   1.000
_cell.length_b   1.000
_cell.length_c   1.000
_cell.angle_alpha   90.00
_cell.angle_beta   90.00
_cell.angle_gamma   90.00
#
_symmetry.space_group_name_H-M   'P 1'
#
loop_
_entity.id
_entity.type
_entity.pdbx_description
1 polymer ?
#
loop_
_entity_poly.entity_id
_entity_poly.type
_entity_poly.pdbx_seq_one_letter_code
_entity_poly.pdbx_strand_id
1 'polypeptide(L)'
;MFHQGRGNANFTAAATAALVLCAVALFNMFNYYPKSHNVVVVKESSDFNNCKVPAGATVFTSGKDRVALVRGHNLFICGKPGHCLFGFMKINVTAV
;
A
#
# COMPACT_ATOMS: atom_id res chain seq x y z
N MET A 1 1.39 -3.17 12.28
CA MET A 1 0.70 -3.60 11.03
C MET A 1 0.04 -2.40 10.39
N PHE A 2 -0.06 -2.34 9.06
CA PHE A 2 -0.86 -1.30 8.40
C PHE A 2 -2.32 -1.54 8.75
N HIS A 3 -2.93 -0.65 9.53
CA HIS A 3 -4.37 -0.69 9.72
C HIS A 3 -4.99 0.00 8.52
N GLN A 4 -5.26 -0.77 7.47
CA GLN A 4 -6.09 -0.29 6.37
C GLN A 4 -7.46 0.05 6.98
N GLY A 5 -7.96 1.25 6.73
CA GLY A 5 -9.17 1.80 7.36
C GLY A 5 -10.49 1.08 7.01
N ARG A 6 -10.44 -0.15 6.50
CA ARG A 6 -11.55 -1.08 6.30
C ARG A 6 -11.03 -2.48 6.61
N GLY A 7 -11.65 -3.13 7.60
CA GLY A 7 -11.20 -4.43 8.13
C GLY A 7 -11.07 -5.50 7.05
N ASN A 8 -10.10 -6.40 7.25
CA ASN A 8 -9.93 -7.72 6.63
C ASN A 8 -10.67 -7.93 5.30
N ALA A 9 -10.23 -7.29 4.23
CA ALA A 9 -10.67 -7.66 2.89
C ALA A 9 -9.46 -8.15 2.10
N ASN A 10 -9.52 -9.40 1.64
CA ASN A 10 -8.82 -9.82 0.45
C ASN A 10 -9.31 -8.91 -0.69
N PHE A 11 -8.60 -7.82 -0.95
CA PHE A 11 -8.90 -6.91 -2.04
C PHE A 11 -8.46 -7.54 -3.37
N THR A 12 -9.23 -8.49 -3.88
CA THR A 12 -9.53 -8.45 -5.31
C THR A 12 -10.43 -7.23 -5.49
N ALA A 13 -10.02 -6.22 -6.25
CA ALA A 13 -10.81 -5.01 -6.50
C ALA A 13 -12.05 -5.31 -7.38
N ALA A 14 -12.84 -6.31 -7.02
CA ALA A 14 -14.17 -6.58 -7.56
C ALA A 14 -15.21 -5.91 -6.64
N ALA A 15 -15.31 -4.59 -6.71
CA ALA A 15 -16.54 -3.92 -6.29
C ALA A 15 -17.43 -3.79 -7.53
N THR A 16 -18.03 -4.92 -7.93
CA THR A 16 -19.17 -4.93 -8.86
C THR A 16 -20.38 -4.30 -8.20
N ALA A 17 -21.08 -3.45 -8.97
CA ALA A 17 -22.40 -2.84 -8.74
C ALA A 17 -22.42 -1.73 -7.66
N ALA A 18 -22.88 -0.51 -7.93
CA ALA A 18 -23.54 0.07 -9.08
C ALA A 18 -23.35 1.59 -9.03
N LEU A 19 -23.33 2.21 -10.22
CA LEU A 19 -23.74 3.58 -10.53
C LEU A 19 -23.26 4.71 -9.59
N VAL A 20 -22.52 5.66 -10.18
CA VAL A 20 -22.69 7.12 -10.05
C VAL A 20 -21.33 7.82 -10.17
N LEU A 21 -21.14 8.37 -11.37
CA LEU A 21 -20.31 9.51 -11.75
C LEU A 21 -18.78 9.30 -11.81
N CYS A 22 -18.26 9.47 -13.02
CA CYS A 22 -16.86 9.68 -13.38
C CYS A 22 -15.95 10.22 -12.24
N ALA A 23 -14.77 9.60 -12.07
CA ALA A 23 -13.58 10.14 -11.40
C ALA A 23 -13.43 10.04 -9.87
N VAL A 24 -13.69 8.89 -9.25
CA VAL A 24 -13.08 8.61 -7.94
C VAL A 24 -11.79 7.83 -8.16
N ALA A 25 -10.66 8.54 -8.21
CA ALA A 25 -9.37 7.92 -7.93
C ALA A 25 -9.52 7.12 -6.63
N LEU A 26 -9.45 5.79 -6.73
CA LEU A 26 -9.57 4.89 -5.58
C LEU A 26 -8.33 5.11 -4.71
N PHE A 27 -8.44 6.05 -3.76
CA PHE A 27 -7.40 6.29 -2.77
C PHE A 27 -7.52 5.24 -1.67
N ASN A 28 -6.46 4.47 -1.47
CA ASN A 28 -6.31 3.62 -0.29
C ASN A 28 -5.77 4.42 0.87
N MET A 29 -6.35 4.19 2.05
CA MET A 29 -5.92 4.84 3.30
C MET A 29 -5.03 3.89 4.10
N PHE A 30 -3.80 4.32 4.36
CA PHE A 30 -2.87 3.64 5.27
C PHE A 30 -2.86 4.36 6.62
N ASN A 31 -3.42 3.72 7.66
CA ASN A 31 -3.29 4.20 9.02
C ASN A 31 -2.23 3.40 9.77
N TYR A 32 -1.31 4.10 10.44
CA TYR A 32 -0.23 3.49 11.21
C TYR A 32 0.38 4.51 12.18
N TYR A 33 1.12 4.04 13.18
CA TYR A 33 1.90 4.92 14.06
C TYR A 33 3.16 5.42 13.33
N PRO A 34 3.28 6.73 13.00
CA PRO A 34 4.30 7.22 12.07
C PRO A 34 5.73 7.18 12.63
N LYS A 35 5.89 7.06 13.95
CA LYS A 35 7.24 6.91 14.54
C LYS A 35 7.83 5.52 14.26
N SER A 36 7.00 4.48 14.21
CA SER A 36 7.45 3.09 14.02
C SER A 36 7.21 2.55 12.62
N HIS A 37 6.41 3.21 11.78
CA HIS A 37 6.05 2.71 10.45
C HIS A 37 6.06 3.83 9.40
N ASN A 38 6.13 3.43 8.15
CA ASN A 38 5.96 4.27 6.97
C ASN A 38 5.40 3.42 5.83
N VAL A 39 4.98 4.05 4.74
CA VAL A 39 4.60 3.38 3.50
C VAL A 39 5.63 3.75 2.44
N VAL A 40 6.20 2.75 1.79
CA VAL A 40 7.12 2.92 0.66
C VAL A 40 6.48 2.27 -0.56
N VAL A 41 6.37 3.01 -1.65
CA VAL A 41 5.97 2.46 -2.95
C VAL A 41 7.19 1.82 -3.60
N VAL A 42 7.08 0.54 -3.96
CA VAL A 42 8.08 -0.16 -4.76
C VAL A 42 7.48 -0.53 -6.11
N LYS A 43 8.28 -0.51 -7.17
CA LYS A 43 7.80 -0.76 -8.55
C LYS A 43 8.11 -2.18 -8.99
N GLU A 44 9.28 -2.68 -8.61
CA GLU A 44 9.75 -4.00 -8.99
C GLU A 44 9.32 -5.06 -7.97
N SER A 45 8.85 -6.20 -8.48
CA SER A 45 8.52 -7.36 -7.63
C SER A 45 9.73 -7.88 -6.86
N SER A 46 10.95 -7.70 -7.39
CA SER A 46 12.19 -8.06 -6.71
C SER A 46 12.43 -7.21 -5.47
N ASP A 47 12.19 -5.90 -5.54
CA ASP A 47 12.30 -4.99 -4.40
C ASP A 47 11.23 -5.31 -3.33
N PHE A 48 10.01 -5.62 -3.76
CA PHE A 48 8.94 -6.06 -2.87
C PHE A 48 9.23 -7.39 -2.15
N ASN A 49 9.74 -8.38 -2.89
CA ASN A 49 10.02 -9.71 -2.36
C ASN A 49 11.20 -9.67 -1.38
N ASN A 50 12.26 -8.94 -1.74
CA ASN A 50 13.47 -8.79 -0.94
C ASN A 50 13.40 -7.66 0.10
N CYS A 51 12.25 -6.96 0.20
CA CYS A 51 12.07 -5.86 1.13
C CYS A 51 13.11 -4.73 0.98
N LYS A 52 13.49 -4.43 -0.27
CA LYS A 52 14.46 -3.39 -0.60
C LYS A 52 13.74 -2.06 -0.87
N VAL A 53 14.26 -0.99 -0.28
CA VAL A 53 13.83 0.38 -0.59
C VAL A 53 14.77 0.93 -1.68
N PRO A 54 14.33 1.08 -2.94
CA PRO A 54 15.18 1.63 -3.98
C PRO A 54 15.42 3.12 -3.78
N ALA A 55 16.50 3.65 -4.36
CA ALA A 55 16.77 5.08 -4.36
C ALA A 55 15.65 5.83 -5.09
N GLY A 56 15.20 6.96 -4.51
CA GLY A 56 14.11 7.76 -5.08
C GLY A 56 12.71 7.15 -4.93
N ALA A 57 12.55 6.09 -4.12
CA ALA A 57 11.24 5.55 -3.80
C ALA A 57 10.33 6.63 -3.20
N THR A 58 9.04 6.59 -3.54
CA THR A 58 8.04 7.43 -2.90
C THR A 58 7.79 6.90 -1.49
N VAL A 59 8.02 7.75 -0.49
CA VAL A 59 7.86 7.41 0.92
C VAL A 59 6.81 8.32 1.54
N PHE A 60 5.83 7.71 2.20
CA PHE A 60 4.83 8.41 2.99
C PHE A 60 5.04 8.14 4.48
N THR A 61 4.84 9.16 5.30
CA THR A 61 5.21 9.15 6.73
C THR A 61 4.17 9.81 7.64
N SER A 62 3.00 10.22 7.13
CA SER A 62 2.03 10.99 7.94
C SER A 62 1.31 10.12 8.98
N GLY A 63 1.28 8.80 8.79
CA GLY A 63 0.50 7.88 9.61
C GLY A 63 -0.98 7.78 9.20
N LYS A 64 -1.42 8.55 8.21
CA LYS A 64 -2.77 8.54 7.61
C LYS A 64 -2.71 8.86 6.13
N ASP A 65 -1.91 8.09 5.39
CA ASP A 65 -1.61 8.41 3.99
C ASP A 65 -2.69 7.92 3.04
N ARG A 66 -3.07 8.80 2.10
CA ARG A 66 -3.93 8.47 0.97
C ARG A 66 -3.07 8.22 -0.25
N VAL A 67 -3.10 6.99 -0.76
CA VAL A 67 -2.31 6.57 -1.92
C VAL A 67 -3.26 6.23 -3.06
N ALA A 68 -3.09 6.90 -4.19
CA ALA A 68 -3.82 6.56 -5.40
C ALA A 68 -3.33 5.21 -5.94
N LEU A 69 -4.25 4.30 -6.25
CA LEU A 69 -3.90 3.09 -6.96
C LEU A 69 -3.83 3.35 -8.47
N VAL A 70 -2.81 2.77 -9.10
CA VAL A 70 -2.73 2.64 -10.55
C VAL A 70 -3.28 1.28 -10.99
N ARG A 71 -3.78 1.19 -12.22
CA ARG A 71 -4.24 -0.08 -12.81
C ARG A 71 -3.11 -1.12 -12.74
N GLY A 72 -3.43 -2.35 -12.37
CA GLY A 72 -2.46 -3.42 -12.15
C GLY A 72 -1.93 -3.48 -10.72
N HIS A 73 -0.70 -3.97 -10.54
CA HIS A 73 -0.09 -4.18 -9.23
C HIS A 73 0.39 -2.88 -8.59
N ASN A 74 0.04 -2.71 -7.32
CA ASN A 74 0.51 -1.64 -6.46
C ASN A 74 1.21 -2.27 -5.26
N LEU A 75 2.52 -2.11 -5.18
CA LEU A 75 3.37 -2.79 -4.22
C LEU A 75 3.81 -1.80 -3.13
N PHE A 76 3.52 -2.14 -1.88
CA PHE A 76 3.80 -1.29 -0.73
C PHE A 76 4.57 -2.07 0.34
N ILE A 77 5.60 -1.47 0.90
CA ILE A 77 6.36 -2.03 2.03
C ILE A 77 6.51 -1.01 3.16
N CYS A 78 6.79 -1.50 4.37
CA CYS A 78 7.36 -0.67 5.44
C CYS A 78 8.88 -0.69 5.32
N GLY A 79 9.51 0.48 5.17
CA GLY A 79 10.96 0.63 5.02
C GLY A 79 11.74 0.63 6.34
N LYS A 80 11.06 0.47 7.49
CA LYS A 80 11.72 0.43 8.80
C LYS A 80 12.46 -0.91 8.97
N PRO A 81 13.67 -0.91 9.57
CA PRO A 81 14.47 -2.12 9.71
C PRO A 81 13.69 -3.30 10.30
N GLY A 82 13.74 -4.45 9.63
CA GLY A 82 13.07 -5.68 10.04
C GLY A 82 11.55 -5.73 9.84
N HIS A 83 10.87 -4.60 9.59
CA HIS A 83 9.41 -4.58 9.55
C HIS A 83 8.83 -5.27 8.30
N CYS A 84 9.47 -5.13 7.13
CA CYS A 84 9.00 -5.79 5.92
C CYS A 84 9.33 -7.29 5.92
N LEU A 85 10.58 -7.69 6.20
CA LEU A 85 11.04 -9.07 6.05
C LEU A 85 10.58 -9.97 7.20
N PHE A 86 10.72 -9.51 8.45
CA PHE A 86 10.39 -10.29 9.65
C PHE A 86 9.00 -9.95 10.20
N GLY A 87 8.59 -8.69 10.09
CA GLY A 87 7.26 -8.24 10.48
C GLY A 87 6.18 -8.47 9.42
N PHE A 88 6.54 -9.05 8.26
CA PHE A 88 5.67 -9.29 7.10
C PHE A 88 4.86 -8.05 6.68
N MET A 89 5.41 -6.85 6.90
CA MET A 89 4.71 -5.59 6.69
C MET A 89 4.88 -5.10 5.25
N LYS A 90 4.24 -5.83 4.33
CA LYS A 90 4.18 -5.55 2.90
C LYS A 90 2.82 -5.95 2.32
N ILE A 91 2.35 -5.24 1.30
CA ILE A 91 1.03 -5.45 0.68
C ILE A 91 1.14 -5.29 -0.84
N ASN A 92 0.58 -6.25 -1.59
CA ASN A 92 0.35 -6.14 -3.03
C ASN A 92 -1.15 -5.96 -3.27
N VAL A 93 -1.55 -4.84 -3.87
CA VAL A 93 -2.94 -4.57 -4.23
C VAL A 93 -3.07 -4.54 -5.75
N THR A 94 -3.95 -5.37 -6.31
CA THR A 94 -4.24 -5.36 -7.74
C THR A 94 -5.50 -4.52 -7.99
N ALA A 95 -5.35 -3.40 -8.70
CA ALA A 95 -6.47 -2.58 -9.16
C ALA A 95 -6.85 -2.97 -10.60
N VAL A 96 -8.14 -3.15 -10.87
CA VAL A 96 -8.67 -3.56 -12.19
C VAL A 96 -9.53 -2.49 -12.83
#